data_AF-A0A6M7V3I0-F1
#
_entry.id   AF-A0A6M7V3I0-F1
#
_cell.length_a   1.000
_cell.length_b   1.000
_cell.length_c   1.000
_cell.angle_alpha   90.00
_cell.angle_beta   90.00
_cell.angle_gamma   90.00
#
_symmetry.space_group_name_H-M   'P 1'
#
loop_
_entity.id
_entity.type
_entity.pdbx_description
1 polymer ?
#
loop_
_entity_poly.entity_id
_entity_poly.type
_entity_poly.pdbx_seq_one_letter_code
_entity_poly.pdbx_strand_id
1 'polypeptide(L)'
;MQDHDLIERPGKGFTPWKEGPPDGAIDKIWWAARELHFAKLNVTCWFDGSDLVGIEHWGFRHAKWTMKVKPADWQPLPEVYRLAREAKVQAEVDLFRARSNARFLQATARRQSTGKAFGA
;
A
#
# COMPACT_ATOMS: atom_id res chain seq x y z
N MET A 1 24.64 5.78 -0.63
CA MET A 1 23.52 6.59 -0.12
C MET A 1 23.77 6.81 1.35
N GLN A 2 24.03 8.05 1.75
CA GLN A 2 24.31 8.41 3.14
C GLN A 2 23.04 8.92 3.81
N ASP A 3 22.97 8.88 5.14
CA ASP A 3 21.78 9.31 5.90
C ASP A 3 21.36 10.75 5.54
N HIS A 4 22.31 11.66 5.27
CA HIS A 4 21.99 13.03 4.89
C HIS A 4 21.36 13.18 3.50
N ASP A 5 21.63 12.24 2.57
CA ASP A 5 21.00 12.20 1.25
C ASP A 5 19.50 11.88 1.34
N LEU A 6 19.04 11.33 2.47
CA LEU A 6 17.66 10.96 2.75
C LEU A 6 16.93 12.01 3.61
N ILE A 7 17.64 12.97 4.18
CA ILE A 7 17.10 13.98 5.09
C ILE A 7 16.60 15.21 4.34
N GLU A 8 17.22 15.55 3.21
CA GLU A 8 16.77 16.62 2.33
C GLU A 8 15.91 16.08 1.19
N ARG A 9 15.05 16.94 0.65
CA ARG A 9 14.25 16.58 -0.52
C ARG A 9 15.22 16.22 -1.65
N PRO A 10 15.10 15.04 -2.29
CA PRO A 10 15.91 14.76 -3.46
C PRO A 10 15.64 15.88 -4.49
N GLY A 11 16.72 16.49 -4.98
CA GLY A 11 16.67 17.68 -5.81
C GLY A 11 16.14 17.42 -7.23
N LYS A 12 16.87 17.92 -8.23
CA LYS A 12 16.50 17.87 -9.66
C LYS A 12 15.95 16.50 -10.09
N GLY A 13 14.77 16.50 -10.72
CA GLY A 13 14.13 15.29 -11.26
C GLY A 13 13.07 14.65 -10.36
N PHE A 14 12.87 15.15 -9.14
CA PHE A 14 11.79 14.72 -8.24
C PHE A 14 10.68 15.76 -8.15
N THR A 15 9.44 15.33 -8.37
CA THR A 15 8.27 16.20 -8.39
C THR A 15 7.68 16.36 -6.97
N PRO A 16 7.41 17.61 -6.54
CA PRO A 16 6.77 17.91 -5.26
C PRO A 16 5.34 17.38 -5.08
N TRP A 17 5.01 17.00 -3.84
CA TRP A 17 3.66 16.68 -3.35
C TRP A 17 2.52 17.68 -3.66
N LYS A 18 2.75 18.87 -4.21
CA LYS A 18 1.66 19.86 -4.41
C LYS A 18 0.52 19.33 -5.32
N GLU A 19 0.71 18.20 -5.99
CA GLU A 19 -0.29 17.47 -6.80
C GLU A 19 -0.75 16.11 -6.17
N GLY A 20 -0.27 15.76 -4.96
CA GLY A 20 -0.77 14.71 -4.06
C GLY A 20 -0.57 13.23 -4.47
N PRO A 21 -0.82 12.28 -3.53
CA PRO A 21 -1.31 10.94 -3.82
C PRO A 21 -2.67 10.74 -3.15
N PRO A 22 -3.68 10.16 -3.85
CA PRO A 22 -4.97 9.92 -3.22
C PRO A 22 -5.01 8.59 -2.46
N ASP A 23 -4.43 7.52 -3.01
CA ASP A 23 -4.21 6.21 -2.40
C ASP A 23 -3.49 5.35 -3.47
N GLY A 24 -2.32 4.79 -3.16
CA GLY A 24 -1.63 3.79 -3.99
C GLY A 24 -1.11 4.26 -5.36
N ALA A 25 -0.62 5.51 -5.49
CA ALA A 25 -0.21 6.08 -6.78
C ALA A 25 1.13 5.57 -7.31
N ILE A 26 2.11 5.28 -6.44
CA ILE A 26 3.43 4.85 -6.91
C ILE A 26 3.37 3.45 -7.52
N ASP A 27 2.61 2.51 -6.97
CA ASP A 27 2.44 1.16 -7.55
C ASP A 27 1.67 1.17 -8.89
N LYS A 28 0.93 2.24 -9.18
CA LYS A 28 0.24 2.45 -10.48
C LYS A 28 1.16 3.08 -11.52
N ILE A 29 2.11 3.90 -11.07
CA ILE A 29 3.07 4.60 -11.92
C ILE A 29 4.31 3.73 -12.05
N TRP A 30 5.06 3.56 -10.97
CA TRP A 30 6.24 2.71 -10.82
C TRP A 30 5.88 1.31 -10.32
N TRP A 31 5.08 0.56 -11.08
CA TRP A 31 4.53 -0.74 -10.68
C TRP A 31 5.58 -1.82 -10.37
N ALA A 32 6.80 -1.67 -10.86
CA ALA A 32 7.92 -2.56 -10.62
C ALA A 32 8.69 -2.21 -9.33
N ALA A 33 8.49 -0.99 -8.81
CA ALA A 33 9.25 -0.51 -7.68
C ALA A 33 8.93 -1.27 -6.40
N ARG A 34 9.95 -1.43 -5.56
CA ARG A 34 9.89 -2.11 -4.27
C ARG A 34 10.10 -1.14 -3.14
N GLU A 35 9.25 -1.27 -2.14
CA GLU A 35 9.29 -0.46 -0.93
C GLU A 35 10.42 -0.94 0.00
N LEU A 36 11.15 0.02 0.56
CA LEU A 36 12.08 -0.20 1.65
C LEU A 36 11.83 0.84 2.75
N HIS A 37 11.47 0.36 3.93
CA HIS A 37 11.08 1.18 5.07
C HIS A 37 12.26 1.35 6.05
N PHE A 38 12.64 2.59 6.32
CA PHE A 38 13.69 2.96 7.27
C PHE A 38 13.10 3.62 8.52
N ALA A 39 12.66 2.79 9.48
CA ALA A 39 11.95 3.25 10.68
C ALA A 39 12.73 4.30 11.49
N LYS A 40 14.04 4.11 11.68
CA LYS A 40 14.89 5.05 12.45
C LYS A 40 15.01 6.43 11.80
N LEU A 41 14.93 6.48 10.48
CA LEU A 41 15.06 7.72 9.70
C LEU A 41 13.71 8.38 9.43
N ASN A 42 12.62 7.67 9.71
CA ASN A 42 11.26 8.04 9.37
C ASN A 42 11.03 8.24 7.87
N VAL A 43 11.55 7.32 7.05
CA VAL A 43 11.48 7.39 5.58
C VAL A 43 11.13 6.05 4.94
N THR A 44 10.22 6.03 3.94
CA THR A 44 10.08 4.94 2.97
C THR A 44 10.70 5.39 1.67
N CYS A 45 11.45 4.50 1.05
CA CYS A 45 11.98 4.65 -0.29
C CYS A 45 11.36 3.61 -1.22
N TRP A 46 11.14 3.97 -2.48
CA TRP A 46 10.76 3.05 -3.55
C TRP A 46 11.88 2.94 -4.57
N PHE A 47 12.28 1.70 -4.88
CA PHE A 47 13.34 1.38 -5.82
C PHE A 47 12.81 0.57 -6.99
N ASP A 48 12.97 1.08 -8.22
CA ASP A 48 12.79 0.28 -9.43
C ASP A 48 14.16 -0.27 -9.88
N GLY A 49 14.38 -1.56 -9.65
CA GLY A 49 15.72 -2.15 -9.77
C GLY A 49 16.70 -1.49 -8.79
N SER A 50 17.68 -0.76 -9.32
CA SER A 50 18.68 -0.01 -8.53
C SER A 50 18.35 1.49 -8.40
N ASP A 51 17.29 1.97 -9.06
CA ASP A 51 16.97 3.39 -9.13
C ASP A 51 15.96 3.79 -8.07
N LEU A 52 16.32 4.79 -7.25
CA LEU A 52 15.39 5.45 -6.34
C LEU A 52 14.37 6.27 -7.13
N VAL A 53 13.09 5.93 -7.03
CA VAL A 53 11.98 6.55 -7.78
C VAL A 53 10.97 7.26 -6.90
N GLY A 54 10.93 6.96 -5.60
CA GLY A 54 10.02 7.61 -4.66
C GLY A 54 10.62 7.70 -3.27
N ILE A 55 10.26 8.75 -2.55
CA ILE A 55 10.58 8.94 -1.13
C ILE A 55 9.36 9.50 -0.42
N GLU A 56 9.04 8.91 0.72
CA GLU A 56 8.07 9.42 1.68
C GLU A 56 8.75 9.64 3.03
N HIS A 57 8.66 10.85 3.54
CA HIS A 57 8.99 11.18 4.92
C HIS A 57 7.72 11.19 5.74
N TRP A 58 7.76 10.62 6.95
CA TRP A 58 6.63 10.62 7.88
C TRP A 58 7.03 11.11 9.27
N GLY A 59 6.03 11.22 10.15
CA GLY A 59 6.21 11.62 11.55
C GLY A 59 6.69 13.07 11.70
N PHE A 60 7.73 13.27 12.52
CA PHE A 60 8.24 14.59 12.95
C PHE A 60 8.70 15.49 11.80
N ARG A 61 9.00 14.94 10.62
CA ARG A 61 9.47 15.71 9.45
C ARG A 61 8.34 16.37 8.64
N HIS A 62 7.09 16.20 9.10
CA HIS A 62 5.85 16.40 8.35
C HIS A 62 5.77 15.47 7.14
N ALA A 63 4.57 15.00 6.82
CA ALA A 63 4.36 14.17 5.65
C ALA A 63 4.83 14.92 4.41
N LYS A 64 5.92 14.44 3.80
CA LYS A 64 6.47 14.97 2.57
C LYS A 64 6.71 13.81 1.66
N TRP A 65 6.29 13.93 0.41
CA TRP A 65 6.63 12.92 -0.57
C TRP A 65 6.93 13.50 -1.93
N THR A 66 7.73 12.74 -2.64
CA THR A 66 8.27 13.08 -3.94
C THR A 66 8.50 11.81 -4.73
N MET A 67 8.25 11.87 -6.02
CA MET A 67 8.63 10.80 -6.96
C MET A 67 9.38 11.37 -8.16
N LYS A 68 10.13 10.54 -8.85
CA LYS A 68 10.61 10.83 -10.20
C LYS A 68 9.45 10.84 -11.18
N VAL A 69 9.49 11.76 -12.14
CA VAL A 69 8.62 11.71 -13.31
C VAL A 69 8.93 10.42 -14.07
N LYS A 70 7.89 9.68 -14.44
CA LYS A 70 8.06 8.48 -15.27
C LYS A 70 8.71 8.86 -16.61
N PRO A 71 9.67 8.07 -17.11
CA PRO A 71 10.18 8.21 -18.47
C PRO A 71 9.06 8.09 -19.52
N ALA A 72 9.27 8.67 -20.70
CA ALA A 72 8.27 8.67 -21.78
C ALA A 72 8.01 7.26 -22.35
N ASP A 73 9.02 6.39 -22.29
CA ASP A 73 9.02 4.99 -22.72
C ASP A 73 8.52 4.01 -21.64
N TRP A 74 8.07 4.53 -20.49
CA TRP A 74 7.60 3.70 -19.39
C TRP A 74 6.37 2.88 -19.78
N GLN A 75 6.50 1.56 -19.70
CA GLN A 75 5.42 0.64 -20.04
C GLN A 75 4.45 0.43 -18.87
N PRO A 76 3.15 0.31 -19.13
CA PRO A 76 2.19 -0.06 -18.10
C PRO A 76 2.47 -1.47 -17.56
N LEU A 77 1.89 -1.78 -16.39
CA LEU A 77 1.95 -3.12 -15.81
C LEU A 77 1.48 -4.15 -16.85
N PRO A 78 2.30 -5.16 -17.19
CA PRO A 78 1.89 -6.19 -18.14
C PRO A 78 0.62 -6.90 -17.65
N GLU A 79 -0.28 -7.17 -18.59
CA GLU A 79 -1.63 -7.68 -18.32
C GLU A 79 -1.65 -8.94 -17.45
N VAL A 80 -0.69 -9.85 -17.68
CA VAL A 80 -0.53 -11.09 -16.91
C VAL A 80 -0.34 -10.82 -15.41
N TYR A 81 0.46 -9.81 -15.07
CA TYR A 81 0.70 -9.43 -13.68
C TYR A 81 -0.46 -8.63 -13.08
N ARG A 82 -1.20 -7.88 -13.91
CA ARG A 82 -2.43 -7.21 -13.48
C ARG A 82 -3.48 -8.23 -13.02
N LEU A 83 -3.75 -9.24 -13.85
CA LEU A 83 -4.69 -10.32 -13.53
C LEU A 83 -4.28 -11.10 -12.27
N ALA A 84 -2.98 -11.39 -12.11
CA ALA A 84 -2.48 -12.07 -10.91
C ALA A 84 -2.65 -11.21 -9.63
N ARG A 85 -2.43 -9.89 -9.71
CA ARG A 85 -2.66 -8.97 -8.60
C ARG A 85 -4.15 -8.90 -8.24
N GLU A 86 -5.03 -8.78 -9.24
CA GLU A 86 -6.48 -8.75 -9.05
C GLU A 86 -7.00 -10.05 -8.42
N ALA A 87 -6.52 -11.20 -8.89
CA ALA A 87 -6.87 -12.49 -8.31
C ALA A 87 -6.46 -12.61 -6.83
N LYS A 88 -5.28 -12.09 -6.47
CA LYS A 88 -4.82 -12.09 -5.07
C LYS A 88 -5.71 -11.23 -4.18
N VAL A 89 -6.02 -10.00 -4.62
CA VAL A 89 -6.89 -9.08 -3.87
C VAL A 89 -8.29 -9.69 -3.71
N GLN A 90 -8.83 -10.30 -4.77
CA GLN A 90 -10.13 -10.95 -4.73
C GLN A 90 -10.14 -12.12 -3.73
N ALA A 91 -9.10 -12.96 -3.72
CA ALA A 91 -8.97 -14.06 -2.77
C ALA A 91 -8.91 -13.58 -1.31
N GLU A 92 -8.23 -12.47 -1.03
CA GLU A 92 -8.19 -11.87 0.32
C GLU A 92 -9.57 -11.35 0.76
N VAL A 93 -10.30 -10.68 -0.15
CA VAL A 93 -11.67 -10.19 0.09
C VAL A 93 -12.62 -11.36 0.35
N ASP A 94 -12.51 -12.44 -0.43
CA ASP A 94 -13.36 -13.62 -0.27
C ASP A 94 -13.09 -14.36 1.04
N LEU A 95 -11.82 -14.48 1.44
CA LEU A 95 -11.43 -14.98 2.76
C LEU A 95 -12.02 -14.13 3.89
N PHE A 96 -11.96 -12.80 3.76
CA PHE A 96 -12.53 -11.88 4.74
C PHE A 96 -14.05 -12.06 4.85
N ARG A 97 -14.77 -12.12 3.73
CA ARG A 97 -16.21 -12.36 3.68
C ARG A 97 -16.60 -13.69 4.32
N ALA A 98 -15.89 -14.77 3.99
CA ALA A 98 -16.13 -16.09 4.57
C ALA A 98 -15.95 -16.09 6.10
N ARG A 99 -14.87 -15.47 6.59
CA ARG A 99 -14.61 -15.33 8.03
C ARG A 99 -15.69 -14.50 8.73
N SER A 100 -16.13 -13.41 8.11
CA SER A 100 -17.18 -12.55 8.66
C SER A 100 -18.53 -13.29 8.75
N ASN A 101 -18.91 -13.99 7.69
CA ASN A 101 -20.14 -14.81 7.66
C ASN A 101 -20.09 -15.92 8.71
N ALA A 102 -18.97 -16.62 8.86
CA ALA A 102 -18.81 -17.65 9.88
C ALA A 102 -18.98 -17.10 11.31
N ARG A 103 -18.39 -15.92 11.61
CA ARG A 103 -18.57 -15.25 12.90
C ARG A 103 -20.03 -14.87 13.15
N PHE A 104 -20.70 -14.33 12.14
CA PHE A 104 -22.11 -13.97 12.23
C PHE A 104 -22.99 -15.19 12.52
N LEU A 105 -22.82 -16.28 11.77
CA LEU A 105 -23.56 -17.53 11.95
C LEU A 105 -23.33 -18.15 13.34
N GLN A 106 -22.09 -18.10 13.84
CA GLN A 106 -21.79 -18.57 15.19
C GLN A 106 -22.48 -17.71 16.27
N ALA A 107 -22.51 -16.39 16.08
CA ALA A 107 -23.16 -15.47 17.00
C ALA A 107 -24.69 -15.64 17.01
N THR A 108 -25.32 -15.82 15.84
CA THR A 108 -26.77 -16.05 15.74
C THR A 108 -27.16 -17.41 16.32
N ALA A 109 -26.38 -18.47 16.06
CA ALA A 109 -26.60 -19.79 16.67
C ALA A 109 -26.53 -19.73 18.20
N ARG A 110 -25.54 -19.02 18.77
CA ARG A 110 -25.45 -18.79 20.22
C ARG A 110 -26.69 -18.09 20.76
N ARG A 111 -27.14 -17.00 20.13
CA ARG A 111 -28.36 -16.28 20.56
C ARG A 111 -29.61 -17.15 20.52
N GLN A 112 -29.77 -17.98 19.49
CA GLN A 112 -30.89 -18.92 19.40
C GLN A 112 -30.85 -20.00 20.49
N SER A 113 -29.66 -20.51 20.83
CA SER A 113 -29.52 -21.45 21.95
C SER A 113 -29.83 -20.82 23.31
N THR A 114 -29.43 -19.55 23.54
CA THR A 114 -29.76 -18.83 24.77
C THR A 114 -31.25 -18.52 24.86
N GLY A 115 -31.88 -18.11 23.75
CA GLY A 115 -33.33 -17.84 23.70
C GLY A 115 -34.21 -19.07 23.97
N LYS A 116 -33.77 -20.26 23.54
CA LYS A 116 -34.46 -21.52 23.88
C LYS A 116 -34.31 -21.93 25.35
N ALA A 117 -33.23 -21.53 26.03
CA ALA A 117 -32.98 -21.90 27.43
C ALA A 117 -33.79 -21.06 28.44
N PHE A 118 -34.28 -19.87 28.05
CA PHE A 118 -35.07 -18.97 28.90
C PHE A 118 -36.59 -19.01 28.62
N GLY A 119 -37.03 -19.83 27.66
CA GLY A 119 -38.44 -19.93 27.22
C GLY A 119 -39.10 -21.29 27.48
N ALA A 120 -38.54 -22.10 28.37
CA ALA A 120 -39.10 -23.40 28.80
C ALA A 120 -39.44 -23.35 30.30
#